data_AF-A0A6C1PEA9-F1
#
_entry.id   AF-A0A6C1PEA9-F1
#
_cell.length_a   1.000
_cell.length_b   1.000
_cell.length_c   1.000
_cell.angle_alpha   90.00
_cell.angle_beta   90.00
_cell.angle_gamma   90.00
#
_symmetry.space_group_name_H-M   'P 1'
#
loop_
_entity.id
_entity.type
_entity.pdbx_description
1 polymer ?
#
loop_
_entity_poly.entity_id
_entity_poly.type
_entity_poly.pdbx_seq_one_letter_code
_entity_poly.pdbx_strand_id
1 'polypeptide(L)'
;MANENQRGDHDAAACAKSGQTTPNGYYNIERMIKAVALGKAELGVCGSCMDARGMTDDELVKAAHRSTMDELTDWTSWADKVITF
;
A
#
# COMPACT_ATOMS: atom_id res chain seq x y z
N MET A 1 -9.19 9.16 -23.18
CA MET A 1 -8.72 10.34 -22.43
C MET A 1 -8.35 9.84 -21.03
N ALA A 2 -7.10 9.43 -20.84
CA ALA A 2 -6.59 9.09 -19.51
C ALA A 2 -6.22 10.41 -18.82
N ASN A 3 -6.69 10.62 -17.59
CA ASN A 3 -6.39 11.83 -16.83
C ASN A 3 -4.87 11.88 -16.57
N GLU A 4 -4.22 12.95 -17.03
CA GLU A 4 -2.75 13.10 -17.04
C GLU A 4 -2.11 13.29 -15.66
N ASN A 5 -2.91 13.34 -14.57
CA ASN A 5 -2.43 13.68 -13.24
C ASN A 5 -1.96 12.48 -12.36
N GLN A 6 -1.74 11.30 -12.94
CA GLN A 6 -1.50 10.03 -12.20
C GLN A 6 -0.35 9.16 -12.76
N ARG A 7 0.66 9.74 -13.43
CA ARG A 7 1.83 8.98 -13.95
C ARG A 7 2.93 8.69 -12.91
N GLY A 8 2.56 8.52 -11.64
CA GLY A 8 3.49 8.12 -10.58
C GLY A 8 3.35 6.63 -10.30
N ASP A 9 4.12 5.80 -10.98
CA ASP A 9 4.11 4.36 -10.72
C ASP A 9 5.14 3.99 -9.64
N HIS A 10 4.69 3.34 -8.56
CA HIS A 10 5.54 3.02 -7.40
C HIS A 10 5.49 1.54 -7.04
N ASP A 11 6.67 0.97 -6.78
CA ASP A 11 6.85 -0.46 -6.54
C ASP A 11 6.28 -1.00 -5.22
N ALA A 12 6.05 -0.11 -4.26
CA ALA A 12 5.64 -0.47 -2.92
C ALA A 12 4.27 -1.18 -2.85
N ALA A 13 3.43 -1.11 -3.88
CA ALA A 13 2.14 -1.81 -3.89
C ALA A 13 2.30 -3.34 -3.68
N ALA A 14 3.37 -3.93 -4.23
CA ALA A 14 3.66 -5.35 -4.09
C ALA A 14 3.96 -5.77 -2.63
N CYS A 15 4.40 -4.84 -1.78
CA CYS A 15 4.68 -5.09 -0.36
C CYS A 15 3.43 -5.53 0.41
N ALA A 16 2.24 -5.14 -0.05
CA ALA A 16 0.96 -5.46 0.58
C ALA A 16 0.30 -6.74 0.03
N LYS A 17 0.96 -7.50 -0.85
CA LYS A 17 0.45 -8.78 -1.35
C LYS A 17 0.31 -9.77 -0.19
N SER A 18 -0.83 -10.45 -0.08
CA SER A 18 -1.10 -11.50 0.90
C SER A 18 -0.47 -12.84 0.50
N GLY A 19 -0.31 -13.72 1.48
CA GLY A 19 0.27 -15.05 1.27
C GLY A 19 1.78 -15.04 1.09
N GLN A 20 2.48 -14.01 1.56
CA GLN A 20 3.94 -13.93 1.44
C GLN A 20 4.60 -15.05 2.25
N THR A 21 5.29 -15.93 1.54
CA THR A 21 6.14 -16.97 2.12
C THR A 21 7.58 -16.62 1.82
N THR A 22 8.41 -16.55 2.87
CA THR A 22 9.82 -16.16 2.77
C THR A 22 10.69 -17.22 3.43
N PRO A 23 11.94 -17.45 2.98
CA PRO A 23 12.87 -18.34 3.67
C PRO A 23 13.13 -17.89 5.12
N ASN A 24 13.58 -18.81 5.96
CA ASN A 24 13.92 -18.50 7.35
C ASN A 24 15.03 -17.43 7.41
N GLY A 25 14.86 -16.47 8.32
CA GLY A 25 15.79 -15.35 8.50
C GLY A 25 15.56 -14.14 7.59
N TYR A 26 14.65 -14.24 6.60
CA TYR A 26 14.27 -13.10 5.75
C TYR A 26 13.14 -12.30 6.39
N TYR A 27 13.07 -11.01 6.05
CA TYR A 27 11.93 -10.18 6.39
C TYR A 27 10.68 -10.66 5.65
N ASN A 28 9.57 -10.71 6.38
CA ASN A 28 8.25 -11.00 5.82
C ASN A 28 7.42 -9.73 5.96
N ILE A 29 7.18 -9.04 4.84
CA ILE A 29 6.57 -7.71 4.83
C ILE A 29 5.10 -7.80 5.26
N GLU A 30 4.36 -8.83 4.81
CA GLU A 30 3.00 -9.09 5.28
C GLU A 30 2.93 -9.15 6.82
N ARG A 31 3.86 -9.85 7.47
CA ARG A 31 3.91 -9.92 8.95
C ARG A 31 4.22 -8.56 9.57
N MET A 32 5.10 -7.77 8.96
CA MET A 32 5.42 -6.42 9.42
C MET A 32 4.21 -5.49 9.30
N ILE A 33 3.49 -5.53 8.18
CA ILE A 33 2.25 -4.77 7.96
C ILE A 33 1.18 -5.17 9.00
N LYS A 34 1.01 -6.47 9.28
CA LYS A 34 0.09 -6.94 10.33
C LYS A 34 0.45 -6.37 11.71
N ALA A 35 1.73 -6.24 12.04
CA ALA A 35 2.14 -5.63 13.31
C ALA A 35 1.80 -4.13 13.36
N VAL A 36 1.95 -3.41 12.26
CA VAL A 36 1.53 -2.00 12.13
C VAL A 36 0.02 -1.86 12.28
N ALA A 37 -0.75 -2.76 11.66
CA ALA A 37 -2.21 -2.81 11.78
C ALA A 37 -2.70 -3.11 13.21
N LEU A 38 -1.97 -3.95 13.98
CA LEU A 38 -2.26 -4.17 15.40
C LEU A 38 -2.11 -2.88 16.23
N GLY A 39 -1.24 -1.97 15.78
CA GLY A 39 -1.13 -0.60 16.29
C GLY A 39 -2.26 0.33 15.86
N LYS A 40 -3.28 -0.17 15.15
CA LYS A 40 -4.45 0.56 14.63
C LYS A 40 -4.13 1.62 13.56
N ALA A 41 -3.02 1.44 12.84
CA ALA A 41 -2.73 2.28 11.68
C ALA A 41 -3.66 1.96 10.51
N GLU A 42 -4.05 3.00 9.77
CA GLU A 42 -4.74 2.87 8.48
C GLU A 42 -3.72 2.61 7.36
N LEU A 43 -4.06 1.71 6.42
CA LEU A 43 -3.13 1.17 5.44
C LEU A 43 -3.74 1.21 4.03
N GLY A 44 -3.40 2.26 3.28
CA GLY A 44 -3.87 2.45 1.90
C GLY A 44 -2.81 2.02 0.89
N VAL A 45 -3.23 1.28 -0.14
CA VAL A 45 -2.36 0.88 -1.26
C VAL A 45 -2.87 1.53 -2.54
N CYS A 46 -2.03 2.31 -3.22
CA CYS A 46 -2.42 3.05 -4.42
C CYS A 46 -2.97 2.12 -5.52
N GLY A 47 -4.24 2.31 -5.88
CA GLY A 47 -4.93 1.45 -6.85
C GLY A 47 -4.30 1.42 -8.23
N SER A 48 -3.86 2.57 -8.77
CA SER A 48 -3.19 2.59 -10.08
C SER A 48 -1.82 1.89 -10.05
N CYS A 49 -1.11 1.93 -8.92
CA CYS A 49 0.14 1.18 -8.75
C CYS A 49 -0.12 -0.33 -8.64
N MET A 50 -1.25 -0.74 -8.03
CA MET A 50 -1.70 -2.14 -8.05
C MET A 50 -2.01 -2.60 -9.47
N ASP A 51 -2.77 -1.79 -10.23
CA ASP A 51 -3.12 -2.10 -11.62
C ASP A 51 -1.87 -2.26 -12.49
N ALA A 52 -0.87 -1.38 -12.33
CA ALA A 52 0.42 -1.47 -13.01
C ALA A 52 1.21 -2.74 -12.65
N ARG A 53 0.98 -3.33 -11.47
CA ARG A 53 1.58 -4.58 -10.99
C ARG A 53 0.70 -5.82 -11.20
N GLY A 54 -0.45 -5.65 -11.86
CA GLY A 54 -1.40 -6.73 -12.08
C GLY A 54 -1.94 -7.34 -10.79
N MET A 55 -2.12 -6.52 -9.75
CA MET A 55 -2.67 -6.95 -8.46
C MET A 55 -4.16 -6.61 -8.34
N THR A 56 -4.94 -7.55 -7.81
CA THR A 56 -6.35 -7.32 -7.47
C THR A 56 -6.53 -7.05 -5.97
N ASP A 57 -7.70 -6.55 -5.61
CA ASP A 57 -8.03 -6.18 -4.23
C ASP A 57 -8.04 -7.42 -3.30
N ASP A 58 -8.48 -8.57 -3.80
CA ASP A 58 -8.49 -9.84 -3.05
C ASP A 58 -7.08 -10.37 -2.75
N GLU A 59 -6.07 -9.89 -3.46
CA GLU A 59 -4.68 -10.24 -3.22
C GLU A 59 -4.03 -9.39 -2.12
N LEU A 60 -4.70 -8.36 -1.59
CA LEU A 60 -4.19 -7.54 -0.49
C LEU A 60 -4.22 -8.28 0.85
N VAL A 61 -3.28 -7.93 1.73
CA VAL A 61 -3.39 -8.30 3.15
C VAL A 61 -4.67 -7.70 3.73
N LYS A 62 -5.42 -8.48 4.52
CA LYS A 62 -6.74 -8.08 5.06
C LYS A 62 -6.78 -6.75 5.83
N ALA A 63 -5.63 -6.29 6.32
CA ALA A 63 -5.52 -5.05 7.08
C ALA A 63 -5.32 -3.80 6.20
N ALA A 64 -5.09 -3.98 4.89
CA ALA A 64 -4.91 -2.90 3.94
C ALA A 64 -6.07 -2.86 2.94
N HIS A 65 -6.33 -1.69 2.36
CA HIS A 65 -7.35 -1.50 1.33
C HIS A 65 -6.76 -0.86 0.07
N ARG A 66 -7.43 -1.09 -1.07
CA ARG A 66 -7.17 -0.33 -2.30
C ARG A 66 -7.58 1.12 -2.06
N SER A 67 -6.63 2.02 -2.26
CA SER A 67 -6.70 3.45 -1.98
C SER A 67 -6.58 4.27 -3.27
N THR A 68 -6.75 5.58 -3.16
CA THR A 68 -6.66 6.55 -4.25
C THR A 68 -5.63 7.63 -3.95
N MET A 69 -5.23 8.38 -4.99
CA MET A 69 -4.39 9.58 -4.79
C MET A 69 -5.11 10.67 -3.98
N ASP A 70 -6.44 10.70 -4.02
CA ASP A 70 -7.24 11.65 -3.23
C ASP A 70 -7.13 11.31 -1.73
N GLU A 71 -7.22 10.03 -1.35
CA GLU A 71 -7.05 9.61 0.05
C GLU A 71 -5.63 9.92 0.57
N LEU A 72 -4.59 9.71 -0.25
CA LEU A 72 -3.24 10.13 0.10
C LEU A 72 -3.14 11.66 0.30
N THR A 73 -3.83 12.42 -0.54
CA THR A 73 -3.89 13.89 -0.45
C THR A 73 -4.59 14.33 0.83
N ASP A 74 -5.69 13.67 1.20
CA ASP A 74 -6.42 13.92 2.43
C ASP A 74 -5.55 13.62 3.66
N TRP A 75 -4.88 12.47 3.70
CA TRP A 75 -3.96 12.11 4.79
C TRP A 75 -2.78 13.09 4.90
N THR A 76 -2.20 13.48 3.77
CA THR A 76 -1.10 14.44 3.71
C THR A 76 -1.54 15.82 4.21
N SER A 77 -2.76 16.24 3.88
CA SER A 77 -3.31 17.53 4.31
C SER A 77 -3.68 17.53 5.80
N TRP A 78 -4.10 16.38 6.33
CA TRP A 78 -4.43 16.19 7.74
C TRP A 78 -3.20 16.11 8.64
N ALA A 79 -2.11 15.50 8.19
CA ALA A 79 -0.94 15.22 9.02
C ALA A 79 -0.06 16.46 9.26
N ASP A 80 0.43 16.63 10.49
CA ASP A 80 1.44 17.66 10.81
C ASP A 80 2.79 17.41 10.11
N LYS A 81 3.09 16.14 9.81
CA LYS A 81 4.34 15.68 9.20
C LYS A 81 4.09 14.48 8.30
N VAL A 82 4.78 14.49 7.16
CA VAL A 82 4.83 13.36 6.22
C VAL A 82 6.27 12.86 6.12
N ILE A 83 6.45 11.54 6.21
CA ILE A 83 7.77 10.88 6.09
C ILE A 83 7.72 10.00 4.84
N THR A 84 8.67 10.21 3.94
CA THR A 84 8.81 9.47 2.66
C THR A 84 10.07 8.61 2.67
N PHE A 85 10.02 7.44 2.02
CA PHE A 85 11.12 6.47 1.95
C PHE A 85 11.41 6.08 0.50
#